data_AF-A0ABD4BFB1-F1
#
_entry.id   AF-A0ABD4BFB1-F1
#
_cell.length_a   1.000
_cell.length_b   1.000
_cell.length_c   1.000
_cell.angle_alpha   90.00
_cell.angle_beta   90.00
_cell.angle_gamma   90.00
#
_symmetry.space_group_name_H-M   'P 1'
#
loop_
_entity.id
_entity.type
_entity.pdbx_description
1 polymer ?
#
loop_
_entity_poly.entity_id
_entity_poly.type
_entity_poly.pdbx_seq_one_letter_code
_entity_poly.pdbx_strand_id
1 'polypeptide(L)'
;MVQAALGVLKPTGNPFLDLCIWKGRFPSRKAQFCTMELKRDPMLEQVVLPLLGNGDMIMSWQGVRADESINRRYLPECDEVGGGLFNYRPILKWDIPAVFEAHRYMGIKPNPLYSQGMGRVGCMPCINCRKDELREIALRFPEVIDRIDRWERITQQASKRGAATFFAGSNTKHPKGSIANMSAVEVMEIASIRQAVEWSKTARGGIQYDLMIATDATACSSAYGLCDSGADGFNDTNVQLGEAA
;
A
#
# COMPACT_ATOMS: atom_id res chain seq x y z
N MET A 1 26.19 -8.70 14.62
CA MET A 1 24.90 -7.96 14.53
C MET A 1 25.10 -6.46 14.57
N VAL A 2 25.71 -5.87 15.61
CA VAL A 2 25.89 -4.39 15.69
C VAL A 2 26.65 -3.81 14.49
N GLN A 3 27.75 -4.44 14.06
CA GLN A 3 28.52 -3.97 12.90
C GLN A 3 27.72 -4.01 11.59
N ALA A 4 26.90 -5.04 11.38
CA ALA A 4 26.02 -5.13 10.21
C ALA A 4 24.95 -4.03 10.23
N ALA A 5 24.35 -3.78 11.40
CA ALA A 5 23.37 -2.70 11.58
C ALA A 5 23.99 -1.32 11.28
N LEU A 6 25.21 -1.05 11.78
CA LEU A 6 25.94 0.18 11.48
C LEU A 6 26.22 0.35 9.98
N GLY A 7 26.41 -0.74 9.24
CA GLY A 7 26.61 -0.71 7.79
C GLY A 7 25.38 -0.26 6.98
N VAL A 8 24.17 -0.50 7.50
CA VAL A 8 22.90 -0.17 6.84
C VAL A 8 22.16 1.02 7.42
N LEU A 9 22.46 1.46 8.65
CA LEU A 9 21.86 2.63 9.31
C LEU A 9 22.38 3.96 8.73
N LYS A 10 22.11 4.17 7.44
CA LYS A 10 22.44 5.36 6.67
C LYS A 10 21.29 5.67 5.71
N PRO A 11 21.04 6.95 5.36
CA PRO A 11 19.99 7.30 4.43
C PRO A 11 20.15 6.57 3.10
N THR A 12 19.07 5.93 2.65
CA THR A 12 19.02 5.18 1.39
C THR A 12 18.50 6.00 0.22
N GLY A 13 18.00 7.21 0.50
CA GLY A 13 17.25 8.01 -0.47
C GLY A 13 15.78 7.59 -0.57
N ASN A 14 15.33 6.60 0.20
CA ASN A 14 13.93 6.22 0.29
C ASN A 14 13.44 6.30 1.74
N PRO A 15 12.62 7.31 2.11
CA PRO A 15 12.19 7.52 3.49
C PRO A 15 11.45 6.32 4.11
N PHE A 16 10.73 5.54 3.30
CA PHE A 16 10.05 4.34 3.78
C PHE A 16 11.05 3.24 4.18
N LEU A 17 12.05 2.99 3.33
CA LEU A 17 13.10 2.04 3.65
C LEU A 17 13.91 2.50 4.86
N ASP A 18 14.24 3.79 4.95
CA ASP A 18 14.97 4.36 6.08
C ASP A 18 14.25 4.14 7.41
N LEU A 19 12.92 4.34 7.43
CA LEU A 19 12.10 4.02 8.59
C LEU A 19 12.10 2.51 8.91
N CYS A 20 12.08 1.64 7.90
CA CYS A 20 12.13 0.20 8.12
C CYS A 20 13.47 -0.23 8.75
N ILE A 21 14.59 0.30 8.25
CA ILE A 21 15.93 0.06 8.79
C ILE A 21 16.01 0.61 10.22
N TRP A 22 15.60 1.86 10.44
CA TRP A 22 15.64 2.49 11.76
C TRP A 22 14.82 1.74 12.80
N LYS A 23 13.61 1.26 12.43
CA LYS A 23 12.76 0.45 13.32
C LYS A 23 13.18 -1.02 13.36
N GLY A 24 14.07 -1.48 12.47
CA GLY A 24 14.49 -2.86 12.30
C GLY A 24 13.35 -3.82 11.90
N ARG A 25 12.29 -3.31 11.28
CA ARG A 25 11.10 -4.08 10.85
C ARG A 25 10.26 -3.29 9.86
N PHE A 26 9.39 -3.99 9.13
CA PHE A 26 8.35 -3.36 8.33
C PHE A 26 7.15 -2.91 9.18
N PRO A 27 6.34 -1.95 8.69
CA PRO A 27 5.09 -1.57 9.34
C PRO A 27 4.11 -2.74 9.41
N SER A 28 3.20 -2.68 10.38
CA SER A 28 2.11 -3.65 10.48
C SER A 28 0.78 -2.92 10.57
N ARG A 29 -0.35 -3.64 10.41
CA ARG A 29 -1.70 -3.07 10.58
C ARG A 29 -1.88 -2.30 11.88
N LYS A 30 -1.26 -2.77 12.97
CA LYS A 30 -1.34 -2.13 14.29
C LYS A 30 -0.27 -1.06 14.52
N ALA A 31 0.83 -1.11 13.79
CA ALA A 31 1.94 -0.17 13.94
C ALA A 31 2.37 0.38 12.57
N GLN A 32 1.54 1.26 12.04
CA GLN A 32 1.68 1.87 10.71
C GLN A 32 2.54 3.14 10.80
N PHE A 33 3.81 3.00 11.19
CA PHE A 33 4.72 4.14 11.27
C PHE A 33 4.90 4.85 9.92
N CYS A 34 4.76 4.15 8.79
CA CYS A 34 4.75 4.80 7.48
C CYS A 34 3.60 5.81 7.31
N THR A 35 2.44 5.59 7.94
CA THR A 35 1.33 6.55 7.90
C THR A 35 1.60 7.74 8.82
N MET A 36 2.18 7.50 9.99
CA MET A 36 2.48 8.56 10.95
C MET A 36 3.58 9.48 10.39
N GLU A 37 4.74 8.90 10.14
CA GLU A 37 5.99 9.61 9.85
C GLU A 37 6.06 10.14 8.41
N LEU A 38 5.39 9.51 7.44
CA LEU A 38 5.47 9.91 6.02
C LEU A 38 4.20 10.55 5.48
N LYS A 39 3.12 10.64 6.29
CA LYS A 39 1.85 11.23 5.83
C LYS A 39 1.28 12.19 6.85
N ARG A 40 0.90 11.70 8.02
CA ARG A 40 0.16 12.48 9.01
C ARG A 40 1.03 13.60 9.59
N ASP A 41 2.18 13.25 10.12
CA ASP A 41 3.03 14.16 10.88
C ASP A 41 3.66 15.21 9.94
N PRO A 42 4.20 14.86 8.74
CA PRO A 42 4.64 15.87 7.78
C PRO A 42 3.54 16.84 7.35
N MET A 43 2.33 16.35 7.07
CA MET A 43 1.21 17.23 6.68
C MET A 43 0.83 18.16 7.84
N LEU A 44 0.71 17.62 9.05
CA LEU A 44 0.38 18.41 10.23
C LEU A 44 1.42 19.49 10.51
N GLU A 45 2.69 19.10 10.60
CA GLU A 45 3.78 19.98 11.05
C GLU A 45 4.20 20.99 9.99
N GLN A 46 4.22 20.60 8.72
CA GLN A 46 4.77 21.43 7.64
C GLN A 46 3.70 22.23 6.90
N VAL A 47 2.42 21.85 7.00
CA VAL A 47 1.33 22.52 6.27
C VAL A 47 0.30 23.10 7.22
N VAL A 48 -0.33 22.27 8.08
CA VAL A 48 -1.45 22.74 8.90
C VAL A 48 -1.02 23.67 10.02
N LEU A 49 -0.01 23.32 10.81
CA LEU A 49 0.43 24.16 11.93
C LEU A 49 0.91 25.55 11.47
N PRO A 50 1.69 25.69 10.40
CA PRO A 50 2.05 27.01 9.87
C PRO A 50 0.85 27.85 9.43
N LEU A 51 -0.18 27.23 8.84
CA LEU A 51 -1.40 27.94 8.42
C LEU A 51 -2.24 28.39 9.62
N LEU A 52 -2.37 27.54 10.67
CA LEU A 52 -3.11 27.89 11.88
C LEU A 52 -2.42 29.00 12.69
N GLY A 53 -1.09 29.06 12.65
CA GLY A 53 -0.29 30.08 13.34
C GLY A 53 -0.60 31.52 12.90
N ASN A 54 -1.25 31.71 11.75
CA ASN A 54 -1.64 33.01 11.23
C ASN A 54 -3.01 33.50 11.73
N GLY A 55 -3.70 32.71 12.57
CA GLY A 55 -5.04 33.03 13.07
C GLY A 55 -6.17 32.74 12.08
N ASP A 56 -5.86 32.11 10.95
CA ASP A 56 -6.82 31.73 9.92
C ASP A 56 -7.64 30.50 10.33
N MET A 57 -8.89 30.45 9.85
CA MET A 57 -9.69 29.22 9.87
C MET A 57 -9.36 28.37 8.65
N ILE A 58 -9.07 27.08 8.87
CA ILE A 58 -8.68 26.15 7.81
C ILE A 58 -9.80 25.15 7.57
N MET A 59 -10.22 25.06 6.30
CA MET A 59 -11.12 24.02 5.83
C MET A 59 -10.34 22.96 5.02
N SER A 60 -10.18 21.77 5.58
CA SER A 60 -9.56 20.61 4.94
C SER A 60 -10.59 19.82 4.13
N TRP A 61 -10.52 19.91 2.81
CA TRP A 61 -11.40 19.16 1.90
C TRP A 61 -10.87 17.73 1.72
N GLN A 62 -11.69 16.74 2.07
CA GLN A 62 -11.30 15.33 2.09
C GLN A 62 -12.22 14.49 1.22
N GLY A 63 -11.62 13.72 0.30
CA GLY A 63 -12.31 12.75 -0.55
C GLY A 63 -12.65 11.44 0.18
N VAL A 64 -13.10 11.51 1.44
CA VAL A 64 -13.47 10.33 2.24
C VAL A 64 -14.91 9.93 1.92
N ARG A 65 -15.16 8.63 1.76
CA ARG A 65 -16.50 8.07 1.52
C ARG A 65 -16.89 7.09 2.63
N ALA A 66 -18.18 7.05 2.97
CA ALA A 66 -18.71 6.25 4.07
C ALA A 66 -18.60 4.74 3.82
N ASP A 67 -18.54 4.32 2.57
CA ASP A 67 -18.44 2.92 2.15
C ASP A 67 -17.01 2.35 2.17
N GLU A 68 -15.98 3.18 2.40
CA GLU A 68 -14.57 2.75 2.32
C GLU A 68 -14.14 1.86 3.51
N SER A 69 -14.76 2.06 4.68
CA SER A 69 -14.54 1.26 5.88
C SER A 69 -15.63 1.47 6.93
N ILE A 70 -15.77 0.52 7.86
CA ILE A 70 -16.71 0.62 9.00
C ILE A 70 -16.48 1.90 9.81
N ASN A 71 -15.22 2.28 10.04
CA ASN A 71 -14.88 3.47 10.82
C ASN A 71 -15.27 4.78 10.10
N ARG A 72 -15.29 4.77 8.75
CA ARG A 72 -15.64 5.95 7.95
C ARG A 72 -17.16 6.14 7.81
N ARG A 73 -17.94 5.09 8.02
CA ARG A 73 -19.41 5.09 7.86
C ARG A 73 -20.12 6.14 8.72
N TYR A 74 -19.60 6.40 9.91
CA TYR A 74 -20.23 7.26 10.91
C TYR A 74 -19.58 8.65 11.01
N LEU A 75 -18.67 8.98 10.09
CA LEU A 75 -18.07 10.31 10.06
C LEU A 75 -19.15 11.35 9.68
N PRO A 76 -19.12 12.55 10.27
CA PRO A 76 -19.94 13.65 9.82
C PRO A 76 -19.43 14.21 8.49
N GLU A 77 -20.29 14.91 7.76
CA GLU A 77 -19.92 15.60 6.52
C GLU A 77 -18.97 16.78 6.80
N CYS A 78 -19.13 17.44 7.95
CA CYS A 78 -18.24 18.48 8.44
C CYS A 78 -18.03 18.32 9.96
N ASP A 79 -16.79 18.45 10.44
CA ASP A 79 -16.45 18.48 11.86
C ASP A 79 -15.26 19.39 12.16
N GLU A 80 -15.27 20.00 13.35
CA GLU A 80 -14.13 20.72 13.89
C GLU A 80 -13.17 19.73 14.56
N VAL A 81 -11.91 19.72 14.12
CA VAL A 81 -10.83 18.90 14.68
C VAL A 81 -10.21 19.59 15.90
N GLY A 82 -10.24 20.92 15.91
CA GLY A 82 -9.74 21.78 16.97
C GLY A 82 -8.76 22.84 16.44
N GLY A 83 -8.62 23.92 17.20
CA GLY A 83 -7.66 24.99 16.90
C GLY A 83 -7.95 25.75 15.61
N GLY A 84 -9.21 25.78 15.13
CA GLY A 84 -9.59 26.44 13.88
C GLY A 84 -9.51 25.54 12.63
N LEU A 85 -9.20 24.25 12.77
CA LEU A 85 -9.21 23.27 11.68
C LEU A 85 -10.55 22.54 11.58
N PHE A 86 -11.14 22.59 10.39
CA PHE A 86 -12.37 21.88 10.03
C PHE A 86 -12.09 20.86 8.94
N ASN A 87 -12.67 19.66 9.05
CA ASN A 87 -12.70 18.70 7.96
C ASN A 87 -14.03 18.80 7.22
N TYR A 88 -13.99 18.84 5.90
CA TYR A 88 -15.18 18.79 5.04
C TYR A 88 -15.10 17.65 4.03
N ARG A 89 -16.15 16.83 3.95
CA ARG A 89 -16.21 15.57 3.18
C ARG A 89 -17.37 15.59 2.18
N PRO A 90 -17.26 16.33 1.06
CA PRO A 90 -18.38 16.57 0.15
C PRO A 90 -18.91 15.29 -0.53
N ILE A 91 -18.06 14.27 -0.69
CA ILE A 91 -18.42 13.00 -1.33
C ILE A 91 -18.70 11.88 -0.32
N LEU A 92 -18.92 12.21 0.96
CA LEU A 92 -19.08 11.21 2.02
C LEU A 92 -20.15 10.16 1.71
N LYS A 93 -21.24 10.58 1.07
CA LYS A 93 -22.39 9.73 0.73
C LYS A 93 -22.31 9.10 -0.66
N TRP A 94 -21.25 9.36 -1.42
CA TRP A 94 -21.09 8.83 -2.77
C TRP A 94 -20.64 7.37 -2.75
N ASP A 95 -21.24 6.57 -3.61
CA ASP A 95 -20.72 5.24 -3.93
C ASP A 95 -19.62 5.32 -5.01
N ILE A 96 -18.98 4.18 -5.28
CA ILE A 96 -17.90 4.11 -6.26
C ILE A 96 -18.36 4.49 -7.68
N PRO A 97 -19.52 3.98 -8.18
CA PRO A 97 -20.04 4.39 -9.49
C PRO A 97 -20.23 5.90 -9.63
N ALA A 98 -20.80 6.58 -8.63
CA ALA A 98 -20.98 8.03 -8.68
C ALA A 98 -19.65 8.78 -8.79
N VAL A 99 -18.60 8.29 -8.13
CA VAL A 99 -17.24 8.86 -8.26
C VAL A 99 -16.73 8.74 -9.69
N PHE A 100 -16.83 7.55 -10.31
CA PHE A 100 -16.35 7.36 -11.68
C PHE A 100 -17.20 8.08 -12.72
N GLU A 101 -18.51 8.23 -12.48
CA GLU A 101 -19.36 9.04 -13.35
C GLU A 101 -19.00 10.53 -13.27
N ALA A 102 -18.70 11.04 -12.08
CA ALA A 102 -18.19 12.41 -11.94
C ALA A 102 -16.84 12.60 -12.64
N HIS A 103 -15.96 11.59 -12.59
CA HIS A 103 -14.71 11.61 -13.36
C HIS A 103 -14.99 11.70 -14.86
N ARG A 104 -15.89 10.87 -15.39
CA ARG A 104 -16.31 10.90 -16.80
C ARG A 104 -16.88 12.25 -17.20
N TYR A 105 -17.83 12.77 -16.43
CA TYR A 105 -18.45 14.07 -16.68
C TYR A 105 -17.42 15.21 -16.73
N MET A 106 -16.40 15.16 -15.87
CA MET A 106 -15.33 16.16 -15.81
C MET A 106 -14.14 15.87 -16.74
N GLY A 107 -14.18 14.78 -17.52
CA GLY A 107 -13.07 14.37 -18.39
C GLY A 107 -11.80 13.92 -17.66
N ILE A 108 -11.91 13.54 -16.38
CA ILE A 108 -10.78 13.06 -15.56
C ILE A 108 -10.61 11.56 -15.79
N LYS A 109 -9.43 11.14 -16.25
CA LYS A 109 -9.11 9.71 -16.39
C LYS A 109 -8.76 9.10 -15.02
N PRO A 110 -9.33 7.94 -14.65
CA PRO A 110 -8.97 7.27 -13.41
C PRO A 110 -7.54 6.73 -13.46
N ASN A 111 -6.94 6.46 -12.29
CA ASN A 111 -5.61 5.87 -12.24
C ASN A 111 -5.58 4.51 -12.98
N PRO A 112 -4.65 4.29 -13.93
CA PRO A 112 -4.58 3.05 -14.71
C PRO A 112 -4.45 1.77 -13.88
N LEU A 113 -3.87 1.84 -12.68
CA LEU A 113 -3.71 0.66 -11.82
C LEU A 113 -5.07 0.07 -11.38
N TYR A 114 -6.15 0.86 -11.37
CA TYR A 114 -7.48 0.32 -11.08
C TYR A 114 -7.97 -0.67 -12.14
N SER A 115 -7.52 -0.57 -13.40
CA SER A 115 -7.84 -1.54 -14.46
C SER A 115 -6.91 -2.76 -14.46
N GLN A 116 -5.86 -2.75 -13.64
CA GLN A 116 -4.82 -3.79 -13.56
C GLN A 116 -4.94 -4.67 -12.30
N GLY A 117 -6.07 -4.62 -11.60
CA GLY A 117 -6.33 -5.45 -10.41
C GLY A 117 -6.02 -4.81 -9.07
N MET A 118 -5.55 -3.56 -9.05
CA MET A 118 -5.25 -2.84 -7.81
C MET A 118 -6.51 -2.14 -7.30
N GLY A 119 -7.14 -2.70 -6.27
CA GLY A 119 -8.32 -2.09 -5.64
C GLY A 119 -7.99 -0.84 -4.81
N ARG A 120 -6.73 -0.62 -4.42
CA ARG A 120 -6.30 0.56 -3.66
C ARG A 120 -4.92 1.02 -4.11
N VAL A 121 -4.88 2.15 -4.81
CA VAL A 121 -3.63 2.72 -5.28
C VAL A 121 -2.95 3.54 -4.17
N GLY A 122 -1.70 3.23 -3.88
CA GLY A 122 -0.90 3.87 -2.84
C GLY A 122 0.53 3.34 -2.87
N CYS A 123 1.01 2.80 -1.76
CA CYS A 123 2.29 2.08 -1.75
C CYS A 123 2.21 0.81 -2.61
N MET A 124 3.30 0.43 -3.26
CA MET A 124 3.34 -0.67 -4.24
C MET A 124 4.42 -1.72 -3.87
N PRO A 125 4.04 -2.88 -3.29
CA PRO A 125 2.76 -3.15 -2.64
C PRO A 125 2.61 -2.38 -1.31
N CYS A 126 1.39 -2.30 -0.80
CA CYS A 126 1.12 -1.85 0.56
C CYS A 126 1.23 -3.04 1.56
N ILE A 127 1.56 -2.79 2.82
CA ILE A 127 1.48 -3.82 3.88
C ILE A 127 0.07 -4.41 4.08
N ASN A 128 -0.95 -3.71 3.56
CA ASN A 128 -2.35 -4.12 3.55
C ASN A 128 -2.81 -4.67 2.19
N CYS A 129 -1.85 -4.94 1.29
CA CYS A 129 -2.10 -5.52 -0.03
C CYS A 129 -2.91 -6.82 0.11
N ARG A 130 -3.89 -6.97 -0.78
CA ARG A 130 -4.73 -8.18 -0.83
C ARG A 130 -4.02 -9.28 -1.61
N LYS A 131 -4.54 -10.50 -1.50
CA LYS A 131 -3.96 -11.69 -2.14
C LYS A 131 -3.99 -11.61 -3.66
N ASP A 132 -5.14 -11.23 -4.20
CA ASP A 132 -5.39 -10.95 -5.63
C ASP A 132 -4.50 -9.81 -6.13
N GLU A 133 -4.44 -8.70 -5.39
CA GLU A 133 -3.60 -7.56 -5.73
C GLU A 133 -2.11 -7.94 -5.77
N LEU A 134 -1.60 -8.69 -4.77
CA LEU A 134 -0.20 -9.13 -4.76
C LEU A 134 0.14 -10.02 -5.96
N ARG A 135 -0.82 -10.84 -6.41
CA ARG A 135 -0.65 -11.70 -7.58
C ARG A 135 -0.52 -10.86 -8.85
N GLU A 136 -1.40 -9.88 -9.04
CA GLU A 136 -1.34 -8.97 -10.19
C GLU A 136 -0.06 -8.13 -10.18
N ILE A 137 0.38 -7.67 -9.00
CA ILE A 137 1.67 -6.98 -8.84
C ILE A 137 2.82 -7.89 -9.27
N ALA A 138 2.86 -9.14 -8.80
CA ALA A 138 3.94 -10.06 -9.14
C ALA A 138 3.95 -10.45 -10.62
N LEU A 139 2.78 -10.49 -11.27
CA LEU A 139 2.64 -10.81 -12.68
C LEU A 139 3.06 -9.63 -13.58
N ARG A 140 2.60 -8.42 -13.26
CA ARG A 140 2.77 -7.23 -14.12
C ARG A 140 4.01 -6.40 -13.79
N PHE A 141 4.46 -6.44 -12.53
CA PHE A 141 5.53 -5.61 -11.98
C PHE A 141 6.54 -6.45 -11.16
N PRO A 142 7.21 -7.43 -11.78
CA PRO A 142 8.15 -8.31 -11.07
C PRO A 142 9.30 -7.54 -10.39
N GLU A 143 9.73 -6.41 -10.96
CA GLU A 143 10.75 -5.53 -10.40
C GLU A 143 10.37 -4.94 -9.04
N VAL A 144 9.06 -4.78 -8.78
CA VAL A 144 8.56 -4.36 -7.47
C VAL A 144 8.81 -5.46 -6.44
N ILE A 145 8.61 -6.73 -6.80
CA ILE A 145 8.89 -7.87 -5.91
C ILE A 145 10.40 -7.96 -5.65
N ASP A 146 11.24 -7.75 -6.67
CA ASP A 146 12.69 -7.71 -6.53
C ASP A 146 13.16 -6.58 -5.59
N ARG A 147 12.52 -5.42 -5.68
CA ARG A 147 12.77 -4.30 -4.76
C ARG A 147 12.42 -4.67 -3.32
N ILE A 148 11.25 -5.25 -3.07
CA ILE A 148 10.85 -5.64 -1.71
C ILE A 148 11.78 -6.73 -1.17
N ASP A 149 12.19 -7.71 -1.97
CA ASP A 149 13.14 -8.76 -1.57
C ASP A 149 14.47 -8.15 -1.10
N ARG A 150 15.00 -7.16 -1.83
CA ARG A 150 16.18 -6.40 -1.41
C ARG A 150 15.93 -5.64 -0.11
N TRP A 151 14.78 -5.00 0.04
CA TRP A 151 14.43 -4.28 1.27
C TRP A 151 14.34 -5.21 2.48
N GLU A 152 13.81 -6.43 2.31
CA GLU A 152 13.79 -7.45 3.36
C GLU A 152 15.21 -7.78 3.84
N ARG A 153 16.15 -8.02 2.91
CA ARG A 153 17.56 -8.31 3.23
C ARG A 153 18.29 -7.14 3.89
N ILE A 154 18.01 -5.91 3.47
CA ILE A 154 18.62 -4.71 4.07
C ILE A 154 18.07 -4.50 5.48
N THR A 155 16.75 -4.52 5.64
CA THR A 155 16.08 -4.33 6.93
C THR A 155 16.46 -5.42 7.93
N GLN A 156 16.65 -6.65 7.45
CA GLN A 156 17.12 -7.78 8.26
C GLN A 156 18.42 -7.47 9.00
N GLN A 157 19.36 -6.77 8.37
CA GLN A 157 20.67 -6.44 8.95
C GLN A 157 20.56 -5.47 10.14
N ALA A 158 19.53 -4.62 10.16
CA ALA A 158 19.22 -3.73 11.29
C ALA A 158 18.25 -4.35 12.32
N SER A 159 17.64 -5.50 12.00
CA SER A 159 16.68 -6.16 12.89
C SER A 159 17.35 -6.78 14.11
N LYS A 160 16.84 -6.46 15.31
CA LYS A 160 17.29 -7.07 16.57
C LYS A 160 17.05 -8.59 16.62
N ARG A 161 16.06 -9.08 15.88
CA ARG A 161 15.73 -10.51 15.80
C ARG A 161 16.44 -11.22 14.64
N GLY A 162 17.21 -10.48 13.85
CA GLY A 162 17.87 -10.99 12.64
C GLY A 162 16.91 -11.36 11.50
N ALA A 163 15.62 -11.06 11.60
CA ALA A 163 14.61 -11.29 10.57
C ALA A 163 13.70 -10.07 10.42
N ALA A 164 13.34 -9.74 9.17
CA ALA A 164 12.40 -8.69 8.83
C ALA A 164 11.74 -8.97 7.48
N THR A 165 10.46 -9.34 7.50
CA THR A 165 9.67 -9.64 6.29
C THR A 165 8.58 -8.60 6.09
N PHE A 166 8.27 -8.26 4.84
CA PHE A 166 7.32 -7.22 4.48
C PHE A 166 5.91 -7.52 4.99
N PHE A 167 5.49 -8.80 4.92
CA PHE A 167 4.17 -9.28 5.31
C PHE A 167 4.16 -10.01 6.68
N ALA A 168 4.93 -9.52 7.65
CA ALA A 168 5.13 -10.17 8.96
C ALA A 168 3.82 -10.50 9.73
N GLY A 169 2.76 -9.68 9.59
CA GLY A 169 1.50 -9.89 10.31
C GLY A 169 0.55 -10.89 9.65
N SER A 170 0.58 -11.03 8.32
CA SER A 170 -0.23 -12.01 7.58
C SER A 170 0.38 -13.41 7.59
N ASN A 171 1.69 -13.52 7.86
CA ASN A 171 2.42 -14.79 7.89
C ASN A 171 2.40 -15.48 9.26
N THR A 172 1.69 -14.95 10.24
CA THR A 172 1.54 -15.55 11.59
C THR A 172 0.84 -16.92 11.57
N LYS A 173 0.12 -17.24 10.48
CA LYS A 173 -0.42 -18.58 10.20
C LYS A 173 0.14 -19.07 8.87
N HIS A 174 1.42 -19.40 8.84
CA HIS A 174 1.98 -20.12 7.71
C HIS A 174 1.32 -21.51 7.65
N PRO A 175 1.11 -22.11 6.46
CA PRO A 175 0.68 -23.52 6.35
C PRO A 175 1.56 -24.49 7.17
N LYS A 176 2.80 -24.09 7.48
CA LYS A 176 3.79 -24.83 8.28
C LYS A 176 3.79 -24.51 9.78
N GLY A 177 2.87 -23.69 10.30
CA GLY A 177 2.70 -23.43 11.74
C GLY A 177 3.12 -22.04 12.23
N SER A 178 3.33 -21.92 13.55
CA SER A 178 3.69 -20.67 14.23
C SER A 178 5.17 -20.32 14.03
N ILE A 179 5.45 -19.06 13.70
CA ILE A 179 6.82 -18.52 13.54
C ILE A 179 7.49 -18.14 14.86
N ALA A 180 6.82 -18.33 16.00
CA ALA A 180 7.27 -17.80 17.29
C ALA A 180 8.63 -18.37 17.77
N ASN A 181 8.93 -19.63 17.42
CA ASN A 181 10.13 -20.34 17.88
C ASN A 181 11.14 -20.62 16.75
N MET A 182 10.94 -20.01 15.58
CA MET A 182 11.83 -20.20 14.43
C MET A 182 13.04 -19.27 14.52
N SER A 183 14.18 -19.76 14.03
CA SER A 183 15.37 -18.94 13.81
C SER A 183 15.10 -17.87 12.77
N ALA A 184 15.94 -16.84 12.78
CA ALA A 184 15.85 -15.75 11.82
C ALA A 184 15.89 -16.21 10.36
N VAL A 185 16.72 -17.22 10.06
CA VAL A 185 16.89 -17.78 8.73
C VAL A 185 15.61 -18.48 8.29
N GLU A 186 15.07 -19.36 9.14
CA GLU A 186 13.82 -20.07 8.86
C GLU A 186 12.65 -19.12 8.63
N VAL A 187 12.55 -18.03 9.41
CA VAL A 187 11.52 -17.00 9.20
C VAL A 187 11.64 -16.38 7.82
N MET A 188 12.84 -15.98 7.40
CA MET A 188 13.04 -15.35 6.09
C MET A 188 12.77 -16.33 4.94
N GLU A 189 13.09 -17.62 5.11
CA GLU A 189 12.84 -18.65 4.09
C GLU A 189 11.35 -18.88 3.84
N ILE A 190 10.51 -18.83 4.87
CA ILE A 190 9.08 -19.16 4.75
C ILE A 190 8.16 -17.93 4.66
N ALA A 191 8.62 -16.75 5.09
CA ALA A 191 7.79 -15.56 5.22
C ALA A 191 8.24 -14.37 4.36
N SER A 192 9.24 -14.56 3.49
CA SER A 192 9.67 -13.53 2.52
C SER A 192 8.57 -13.13 1.54
N ILE A 193 8.79 -12.01 0.85
CA ILE A 193 7.91 -11.56 -0.22
C ILE A 193 7.71 -12.62 -1.31
N ARG A 194 8.75 -13.41 -1.61
CA ARG A 194 8.66 -14.49 -2.62
C ARG A 194 7.68 -15.58 -2.18
N GLN A 195 7.72 -15.97 -0.91
CA GLN A 195 6.76 -16.92 -0.36
C GLN A 195 5.35 -16.34 -0.31
N ALA A 196 5.22 -15.04 -0.03
CA ALA A 196 3.92 -14.36 -0.10
C ALA A 196 3.36 -14.36 -1.54
N VAL A 197 4.21 -14.20 -2.57
CA VAL A 197 3.83 -14.32 -3.98
C VAL A 197 3.39 -15.74 -4.32
N GLU A 198 4.13 -16.78 -3.91
CA GLU A 198 3.69 -18.17 -4.15
C GLU A 198 2.38 -18.48 -3.43
N TRP A 199 2.25 -18.04 -2.17
CA TRP A 199 0.98 -18.13 -1.45
C TRP A 199 -0.14 -17.41 -2.20
N SER A 200 0.12 -16.27 -2.84
CA SER A 200 -0.88 -15.52 -3.59
C SER A 200 -1.49 -16.31 -4.75
N LYS A 201 -0.77 -17.30 -5.31
CA LYS A 201 -1.21 -18.17 -6.41
C LYS A 201 -2.07 -19.36 -5.96
N THR A 202 -2.20 -19.58 -4.65
CA THR A 202 -3.02 -20.68 -4.11
C THR A 202 -4.50 -20.33 -4.04
N ALA A 203 -5.36 -21.35 -3.99
CA ALA A 203 -6.78 -21.23 -3.71
C ALA A 203 -7.05 -20.77 -2.25
N ARG A 204 -8.32 -20.56 -1.92
CA ARG A 204 -8.74 -20.21 -0.56
C ARG A 204 -8.31 -21.32 0.42
N GLY A 205 -7.58 -20.95 1.47
CA GLY A 205 -6.99 -21.91 2.42
C GLY A 205 -5.47 -22.08 2.28
N GLY A 206 -4.86 -21.65 1.18
CA GLY A 206 -3.39 -21.52 1.10
C GLY A 206 -2.60 -22.79 0.77
N ILE A 207 -3.29 -23.90 0.40
CA ILE A 207 -2.67 -25.23 0.29
C ILE A 207 -2.54 -25.69 -1.17
N GLN A 208 -3.59 -25.51 -1.99
CA GLN A 208 -3.60 -25.96 -3.39
C GLN A 208 -3.41 -24.78 -4.34
N TYR A 209 -2.64 -24.97 -5.41
CA TYR A 209 -2.59 -23.99 -6.51
C TYR A 209 -3.96 -23.91 -7.18
N ASP A 210 -4.38 -22.69 -7.49
CA ASP A 210 -5.65 -22.47 -8.18
C ASP A 210 -5.40 -22.59 -9.68
N LEU A 211 -5.86 -23.72 -10.26
CA LEU A 211 -5.66 -24.08 -11.66
C LEU A 211 -6.51 -23.25 -12.63
N MET A 212 -7.47 -22.47 -12.12
CA MET A 212 -8.36 -21.62 -12.92
C MET A 212 -7.85 -20.17 -13.07
N ILE A 213 -6.65 -19.87 -12.57
CA ILE A 213 -6.08 -18.53 -12.67
C ILE A 213 -5.66 -18.26 -14.12
N ALA A 214 -6.35 -17.33 -14.78
CA ALA A 214 -5.91 -16.77 -16.06
C ALA A 214 -4.57 -16.03 -15.87
N THR A 215 -3.58 -16.38 -16.67
CA THR A 215 -2.18 -15.91 -16.55
C THR A 215 -1.84 -14.74 -17.46
N ASP A 216 -2.84 -14.11 -18.08
CA ASP A 216 -2.59 -13.05 -19.06
C ASP A 216 -2.39 -11.69 -18.40
N ALA A 217 -1.13 -11.26 -18.33
CA ALA A 217 -0.72 -9.96 -17.82
C ALA A 217 -1.24 -8.77 -18.66
N THR A 218 -1.75 -9.01 -19.87
CA THR A 218 -2.29 -7.98 -20.76
C THR A 218 -3.82 -7.84 -20.68
N ALA A 219 -4.51 -8.80 -20.06
CA ALA A 219 -5.94 -8.74 -19.84
C ALA A 219 -6.31 -7.67 -18.79
N CYS A 220 -7.49 -7.08 -18.93
CA CYS A 220 -8.01 -6.12 -17.95
C CYS A 220 -8.55 -6.86 -16.71
N SER A 221 -7.95 -6.61 -15.55
CA SER A 221 -8.30 -7.22 -14.26
C SER A 221 -9.04 -6.23 -13.35
N SER A 222 -9.85 -5.31 -13.89
CA SER A 222 -10.37 -4.17 -13.13
C SER A 222 -11.17 -4.57 -11.87
N ALA A 223 -10.73 -4.09 -10.70
CA ALA A 223 -11.44 -4.28 -9.43
C ALA A 223 -12.80 -3.55 -9.37
N TYR A 224 -13.00 -2.55 -10.24
CA TYR A 224 -14.21 -1.72 -10.27
C TYR A 224 -15.01 -1.82 -11.58
N GLY A 225 -14.76 -2.85 -12.41
CA GLY A 225 -15.48 -2.99 -13.69
C GLY A 225 -15.21 -1.86 -14.71
N LEU A 226 -14.01 -1.27 -14.70
CA LEU A 226 -13.56 -0.18 -15.57
C LEU A 226 -13.06 -0.64 -16.95
N CYS A 227 -13.21 -1.93 -17.29
CA CYS A 227 -12.81 -2.45 -18.60
C CYS A 227 -13.92 -2.12 -19.61
N ASP A 228 -13.58 -1.38 -20.66
CA ASP A 228 -14.55 -0.76 -21.56
C ASP A 228 -15.51 -1.74 -22.24
N SER A 229 -16.81 -1.43 -22.13
CA SER A 229 -17.68 -1.47 -23.30
C SER A 229 -17.12 -0.46 -24.31
N GLY A 230 -16.45 -0.96 -25.34
CA GLY A 230 -15.53 -0.23 -26.20
C GLY A 230 -16.06 1.02 -26.92
N ALA A 231 -15.15 1.99 -27.04
CA ALA A 231 -15.00 3.11 -27.99
C ALA A 231 -14.16 4.15 -27.21
N ASP A 232 -12.90 4.43 -27.49
CA ASP A 232 -12.28 4.74 -28.78
C ASP A 232 -10.78 4.42 -28.75
N GLY A 233 -10.26 3.91 -29.87
CA GLY A 233 -8.84 3.63 -30.04
C GLY A 233 -8.02 4.93 -30.07
N PHE A 234 -7.04 5.02 -29.19
CA PHE A 234 -5.88 5.88 -29.39
C PHE A 234 -4.64 5.19 -28.81
N ASN A 235 -3.71 4.84 -29.70
CA ASN A 235 -2.36 4.40 -29.38
C ASN A 235 -1.65 5.51 -28.61
N ASP A 236 -1.11 5.22 -27.43
CA ASP A 236 0.02 5.98 -26.89
C ASP A 236 1.01 5.04 -26.22
N THR A 237 1.99 4.64 -27.03
CA THR A 237 3.31 4.24 -26.59
C THR A 237 3.97 5.39 -25.84
N ASN A 238 4.19 5.22 -24.54
CA ASN A 238 5.23 5.82 -23.67
C ASN A 238 4.65 6.25 -22.32
N VAL A 239 4.71 5.36 -21.33
CA VAL A 239 4.76 5.75 -19.93
C VAL A 239 6.14 5.40 -19.43
N GLN A 240 7.07 6.36 -19.52
CA GLN A 240 8.29 6.35 -18.73
C GLN A 240 7.88 6.41 -17.26
N LEU A 241 8.19 5.34 -16.52
CA LEU A 241 8.12 5.31 -15.06
C LEU A 241 9.15 6.32 -14.55
N GLY A 242 8.68 7.52 -14.20
CA GLY A 242 9.48 8.50 -13.48
C GLY A 242 9.87 7.95 -12.10
N GLU A 243 11.17 7.92 -11.84
CA GLU A 243 11.74 7.72 -10.52
C GLU A 243 11.21 8.83 -9.59
N ALA A 244 10.33 8.45 -8.67
CA ALA A 244 10.01 9.29 -7.52
C ALA A 244 11.10 9.08 -6.47
N ALA A 245 11.87 10.15 -6.26
CA ALA A 245 12.80 10.36 -5.16
C ALA A 245 12.11 10.24 -3.78
#